data_AF-A0A8T5RTA3-F1
#
_entry.id   AF-A0A8T5RTA3-F1
#
_cell.length_a   1.000
_cell.length_b   1.000
_cell.length_c   1.000
_cell.angle_alpha   90.00
_cell.angle_beta   90.00
_cell.angle_gamma   90.00
#
_symmetry.space_group_name_H-M   'P 1'
#
loop_
_entity.id
_entity.type
_entity.pdbx_description
1 polymer ?
#
loop_
_entity_poly.entity_id
_entity_poly.type
_entity_poly.pdbx_seq_one_letter_code
_entity_poly.pdbx_strand_id
1 'polypeptide(L)'
;MYEPVFDPYIIFLRSLLLYLLIPTLVIVLTLTALTVKEYRNYFIRRSYIREGSSYLSLADIFQNENRLNILTQILNNPGIHHNELLRSCNLNKGQLQWHLETLLKHNIIKKEKYGQYTIYFPITSSTKAIELFKNQFAKSKTTLEVLNTIKKYPGINSAEISRILNLSRNSIKHHIDKLLERRFIRLEKRGRINQLYISYP
;
A
#
# COMPACT_ATOMS: atom_id res chain seq x y z
N MET A 1 39.10 28.77 -42.40
CA MET A 1 39.00 27.53 -41.60
C MET A 1 38.67 27.99 -40.19
N TYR A 2 37.41 27.93 -39.76
CA TYR A 2 37.02 28.36 -38.41
C TYR A 2 37.27 27.18 -37.47
N GLU A 3 38.31 27.27 -36.64
CA GLU A 3 38.49 26.33 -35.53
C GLU A 3 37.45 26.63 -34.45
N PRO A 4 36.76 25.63 -33.89
CA PRO A 4 35.83 25.86 -32.80
C PRO A 4 36.59 26.36 -31.57
N VAL A 5 36.35 27.61 -31.18
CA VAL A 5 36.82 28.17 -29.91
C VAL A 5 36.03 27.50 -28.79
N PHE A 6 36.65 26.52 -28.14
CA PHE A 6 36.05 25.84 -27.01
C PHE A 6 36.09 26.76 -25.79
N ASP A 7 34.94 27.31 -25.42
CA ASP A 7 34.79 28.11 -24.20
C ASP A 7 35.01 27.21 -22.96
N PRO A 8 36.06 27.45 -22.17
CA PRO A 8 36.36 26.66 -20.97
C PRO A 8 35.21 26.66 -19.95
N TYR A 9 34.41 27.73 -19.91
CA TYR A 9 33.25 27.82 -19.03
C TYR A 9 32.16 26.83 -19.44
N ILE A 10 31.93 26.62 -20.74
CA ILE A 10 30.93 25.67 -21.23
C ILE A 10 31.35 24.24 -20.91
N ILE A 11 32.63 23.91 -21.02
CA ILE A 11 33.17 22.60 -20.65
C ILE A 11 33.02 22.37 -19.14
N PHE A 12 33.38 23.37 -18.34
CA PHE A 12 33.24 23.31 -16.89
C PHE A 12 31.78 23.11 -16.47
N LEU A 13 30.85 23.90 -17.00
CA LEU A 13 29.42 23.81 -16.71
C LEU A 13 28.82 22.45 -17.12
N ARG A 14 29.22 21.91 -18.28
CA ARG A 14 28.80 20.56 -18.71
C ARG A 14 29.30 19.47 -17.77
N SER A 15 30.57 19.55 -17.35
CA SER A 15 31.16 18.59 -16.43
C SER A 15 30.49 18.65 -15.05
N LEU A 16 30.18 19.85 -14.56
CA LEU A 16 29.47 20.08 -13.30
C LEU A 16 28.04 19.55 -13.35
N LEU A 17 27.32 19.78 -14.45
CA LEU A 17 25.97 19.25 -14.67
C LEU A 17 25.96 17.72 -14.69
N LEU A 18 26.89 17.08 -15.39
CA LEU A 18 27.02 15.62 -15.40
C LEU A 18 27.29 15.08 -13.99
N TYR A 19 28.17 15.75 -13.24
CA TYR A 19 28.50 15.36 -11.87
C TYR A 19 27.31 15.46 -10.91
N LEU A 20 26.32 16.32 -11.18
CA LEU A 20 25.09 16.46 -10.38
C LEU A 20 23.97 15.52 -10.86
N LEU A 21 23.84 15.28 -12.17
CA LEU A 21 22.77 14.47 -12.74
C LEU A 21 22.96 12.96 -12.52
N ILE A 22 24.20 12.47 -12.56
CA ILE A 22 24.50 11.05 -12.37
C ILE A 22 24.13 10.55 -10.94
N PRO A 23 24.58 11.19 -9.86
CA PRO A 23 24.24 10.72 -8.51
C PRO A 23 22.76 10.88 -8.20
N THR A 24 22.10 11.93 -8.72
CA THR A 24 20.66 12.11 -8.53
C THR A 24 19.86 10.99 -9.22
N LEU A 25 20.24 10.59 -10.44
CA LEU A 25 19.63 9.45 -11.13
C LEU A 25 19.81 8.13 -10.34
N VAL A 26 21.02 7.88 -9.83
CA VAL A 26 21.33 6.68 -9.04
C VAL A 26 20.52 6.65 -7.74
N ILE A 27 20.38 7.78 -7.06
CA ILE A 27 19.55 7.91 -5.85
C ILE A 27 18.08 7.59 -6.17
N VAL A 28 17.53 8.11 -7.27
CA VAL A 28 16.14 7.81 -7.68
C VAL A 28 15.96 6.32 -7.99
N LEU A 29 16.91 5.69 -8.69
CA LEU A 29 16.88 4.25 -8.99
C LEU A 29 16.97 3.37 -7.73
N THR A 30 17.80 3.75 -6.76
CA THR A 30 17.93 2.98 -5.52
C THR A 30 16.69 3.10 -4.62
N LEU A 31 16.10 4.30 -4.51
CA LEU A 31 14.86 4.51 -3.74
C LEU A 31 13.67 3.74 -4.34
N THR A 32 13.57 3.70 -5.67
CA THR A 32 12.53 2.91 -6.36
C THR A 32 12.73 1.42 -6.12
N ALA A 33 13.97 0.91 -6.23
CA ALA A 33 14.28 -0.50 -5.95
C ALA A 33 14.00 -0.91 -4.49
N LEU A 34 14.32 -0.05 -3.52
CA LEU A 34 14.01 -0.29 -2.10
C LEU A 34 12.50 -0.41 -1.88
N THR A 35 11.71 0.50 -2.46
CA THR A 35 10.24 0.48 -2.36
C THR A 35 9.65 -0.82 -2.90
N VAL A 36 10.16 -1.31 -4.04
CA VAL A 36 9.72 -2.58 -4.64
C VAL A 36 10.09 -3.78 -3.76
N LYS A 37 11.32 -3.79 -3.20
CA LYS A 37 11.81 -4.86 -2.33
C LYS A 37 11.02 -4.95 -1.02
N GLU A 38 10.73 -3.82 -0.39
CA GLU A 38 9.88 -3.74 0.81
C GLU A 38 8.48 -4.26 0.53
N TYR A 39 7.92 -3.89 -0.62
CA TYR A 39 6.59 -4.34 -1.04
C TYR A 39 6.52 -5.85 -1.31
N ARG A 40 7.55 -6.42 -1.97
CA ARG A 40 7.70 -7.88 -2.17
C ARG A 40 7.76 -8.60 -0.83
N ASN A 41 8.59 -8.12 0.10
CA ASN A 41 8.73 -8.71 1.44
C ASN A 41 7.42 -8.62 2.24
N TYR A 42 6.67 -7.52 2.08
CA TYR A 42 5.36 -7.35 2.70
C TYR A 42 4.35 -8.44 2.27
N PHE A 43 4.33 -8.83 0.99
CA PHE A 43 3.42 -9.87 0.51
C PHE A 43 3.85 -11.30 0.86
N ILE A 44 5.14 -11.63 0.74
CA ILE A 44 5.67 -12.96 1.10
C ILE A 44 5.36 -13.31 2.57
N ARG A 45 5.34 -12.30 3.46
CA ARG A 45 4.98 -12.50 4.88
C ARG A 45 3.47 -12.71 5.11
N ARG A 46 2.61 -12.34 4.17
CA ARG A 46 1.14 -12.43 4.26
C ARG A 46 0.56 -13.77 3.76
N SER A 47 1.26 -14.50 2.89
CA SER A 47 0.77 -15.77 2.30
C SER A 47 0.63 -16.92 3.28
N TYR A 48 1.26 -16.88 4.45
CA TYR A 48 1.11 -17.95 5.45
C TYR A 48 -0.31 -18.07 6.05
N ILE A 49 -1.26 -17.18 5.70
CA ILE A 49 -2.57 -17.08 6.39
C ILE A 49 -3.77 -17.42 5.48
N ARG A 50 -3.62 -17.52 4.15
CA ARG A 50 -4.74 -17.89 3.25
C ARG A 50 -4.25 -18.73 2.07
N GLU A 51 -3.91 -19.99 2.33
CA GLU A 51 -3.68 -20.93 1.25
C GLU A 51 -5.01 -21.54 0.82
N GLY A 52 -5.51 -21.05 -0.32
CA GLY A 52 -6.63 -21.63 -1.04
C GLY A 52 -6.24 -21.75 -2.51
N SER A 53 -5.67 -22.90 -2.87
CA SER A 53 -5.65 -23.51 -4.22
C SER A 53 -5.57 -22.52 -5.41
N SER A 54 -4.42 -21.90 -5.62
CA SER A 54 -4.07 -21.26 -6.89
C SER A 54 -2.68 -21.74 -7.30
N TYR A 55 -2.55 -22.26 -8.54
CA TYR A 55 -1.32 -22.87 -9.11
C TYR A 55 -0.06 -21.98 -9.11
N LEU A 56 -0.16 -20.72 -8.68
CA LEU A 56 0.94 -19.76 -8.63
C LEU A 56 1.17 -19.34 -7.17
N SER A 57 2.35 -19.62 -6.64
CA SER A 57 2.76 -19.10 -5.34
C SER A 57 3.01 -17.60 -5.42
N LEU A 58 2.99 -16.88 -4.28
CA LEU A 58 3.38 -15.46 -4.26
C LEU A 58 4.82 -15.26 -4.78
N ALA A 59 5.72 -16.21 -4.52
CA ALA A 59 7.08 -16.16 -5.06
C ALA A 59 7.07 -16.11 -6.59
N ASP A 60 6.25 -16.95 -7.24
CA ASP A 60 6.10 -16.97 -8.70
C ASP A 60 5.46 -15.69 -9.22
N ILE A 61 4.57 -15.08 -8.44
CA ILE A 61 3.93 -13.80 -8.80
C ILE A 61 4.97 -12.68 -8.87
N PHE A 62 5.84 -12.57 -7.86
CA PHE A 62 6.87 -11.54 -7.78
C PHE A 62 8.15 -11.87 -8.57
N GLN A 63 8.32 -13.08 -9.10
CA GLN A 63 9.44 -13.40 -9.99
C GLN A 63 9.17 -13.01 -11.45
N ASN A 64 7.91 -12.81 -11.82
CA ASN A 64 7.56 -12.43 -13.20
C ASN A 64 7.84 -10.93 -13.43
N GLU A 65 8.73 -10.64 -14.37
CA GLU A 65 9.20 -9.28 -14.68
C GLU A 65 8.06 -8.35 -15.11
N ASN A 66 7.11 -8.84 -15.91
CA ASN A 66 5.96 -8.04 -16.34
C ASN A 66 5.05 -7.68 -15.16
N ARG A 67 4.80 -8.63 -14.24
CA ARG A 67 4.03 -8.34 -13.01
C ARG A 67 4.76 -7.35 -12.10
N LEU A 68 6.09 -7.47 -11.96
CA LEU A 68 6.90 -6.51 -11.23
C LEU A 68 6.84 -5.12 -11.86
N ASN A 69 6.93 -5.03 -13.18
CA ASN A 69 6.84 -3.76 -13.90
C ASN A 69 5.46 -3.10 -13.67
N ILE A 70 4.37 -3.83 -13.93
CA ILE A 70 2.99 -3.35 -13.69
C ILE A 70 2.83 -2.85 -12.26
N LEU A 71 3.29 -3.64 -11.29
CA LEU A 71 3.19 -3.29 -9.89
C LEU A 71 4.01 -2.04 -9.55
N THR A 72 5.21 -1.90 -10.13
CA THR A 72 6.06 -0.71 -9.97
C THR A 72 5.35 0.53 -10.51
N GLN A 73 4.71 0.44 -11.68
CA GLN A 73 3.91 1.54 -12.24
C GLN A 73 2.75 1.95 -11.30
N ILE A 74 2.05 0.96 -10.73
CA ILE A 74 0.93 1.20 -9.80
C ILE A 74 1.41 1.79 -8.45
N LEU A 75 2.58 1.37 -7.96
CA LEU A 75 3.17 1.88 -6.73
C LEU A 75 3.65 3.32 -6.88
N ASN A 76 4.28 3.64 -8.02
CA ASN A 76 4.77 4.99 -8.32
C ASN A 76 3.62 5.96 -8.63
N ASN A 77 2.55 5.45 -9.24
CA ASN A 77 1.38 6.25 -9.63
C ASN A 77 0.06 5.61 -9.10
N PRO A 78 -0.25 5.70 -7.79
CA PRO A 78 -1.50 5.20 -7.27
C PRO A 78 -2.71 5.90 -7.92
N GLY A 79 -3.65 5.12 -8.46
CA GLY A 79 -4.76 5.63 -9.26
C GLY A 79 -4.46 5.67 -10.76
N ILE A 80 -3.36 5.06 -11.22
CA ILE A 80 -3.04 4.96 -12.65
C ILE A 80 -4.17 4.31 -13.44
N HIS A 81 -4.47 4.90 -14.59
CA HIS A 81 -5.50 4.41 -15.50
C HIS A 81 -5.06 3.14 -16.24
N HIS A 82 -6.02 2.27 -16.56
CA HIS A 82 -5.76 1.06 -17.35
C HIS A 82 -5.00 1.34 -18.67
N ASN A 83 -5.41 2.37 -19.41
CA ASN A 83 -4.77 2.74 -20.68
C ASN A 83 -3.34 3.26 -20.49
N GLU A 84 -3.07 3.88 -19.35
CA GLU A 84 -1.73 4.36 -19.02
C GLU A 84 -0.81 3.20 -18.62
N LEU A 85 -1.35 2.17 -17.95
CA LEU A 85 -0.65 0.90 -17.74
C LEU A 85 -0.34 0.17 -19.05
N LEU A 86 -1.26 0.16 -20.02
CA LEU A 86 -1.01 -0.42 -21.35
C LEU A 86 0.18 0.25 -22.03
N ARG A 87 0.24 1.59 -21.99
CA ARG A 87 1.30 2.38 -22.62
C ARG A 87 2.64 2.21 -21.90
N SER A 88 2.64 2.31 -20.58
CA SER A 88 3.87 2.29 -19.77
C SER A 88 4.51 0.91 -19.65
N CYS A 89 3.72 -0.17 -19.66
CA CYS A 89 4.25 -1.53 -19.48
C CYS A 89 4.70 -2.19 -20.79
N ASN A 90 4.40 -1.58 -21.95
CA ASN A 90 4.67 -2.15 -23.28
C ASN A 90 4.13 -3.58 -23.45
N LEU A 91 2.91 -3.83 -22.97
CA LEU A 91 2.24 -5.13 -23.03
C LEU A 91 1.03 -5.10 -23.95
N ASN A 92 0.71 -6.23 -24.56
CA ASN A 92 -0.57 -6.36 -25.24
C ASN A 92 -1.73 -6.40 -24.24
N LYS A 93 -2.94 -6.09 -24.71
CA LYS A 93 -4.13 -5.96 -23.86
C LYS A 93 -4.45 -7.22 -23.08
N GLY A 94 -4.33 -8.39 -23.69
CA GLY A 94 -4.60 -9.68 -23.04
C GLY A 94 -3.60 -10.01 -21.94
N GLN A 95 -2.30 -9.77 -22.19
CA GLN A 95 -1.24 -9.98 -21.22
C GLN A 95 -1.40 -9.07 -20.01
N LEU A 96 -1.61 -7.76 -20.22
CA LEU A 96 -1.82 -6.83 -19.12
C LEU A 96 -3.05 -7.24 -18.30
N GLN A 97 -4.16 -7.61 -18.95
CA GLN A 97 -5.37 -8.04 -18.27
C GLN A 97 -5.12 -9.27 -17.40
N TRP A 98 -4.45 -10.30 -17.92
CA TRP A 98 -4.12 -11.51 -17.16
C TRP A 98 -3.24 -11.21 -15.94
N HIS A 99 -2.22 -10.38 -16.11
CA HIS A 99 -1.35 -9.98 -15.01
C HIS A 99 -2.11 -9.18 -13.94
N LEU A 100 -2.94 -8.21 -14.34
CA LEU A 100 -3.77 -7.43 -13.42
C LEU A 100 -4.78 -8.30 -12.68
N GLU A 101 -5.44 -9.25 -13.35
CA GLU A 101 -6.34 -10.20 -12.72
C GLU A 101 -5.62 -11.08 -11.70
N THR A 102 -4.41 -11.54 -12.02
CA THR A 102 -3.57 -12.29 -11.09
C THR A 102 -3.25 -11.45 -9.85
N LEU A 103 -2.84 -10.19 -10.01
CA LEU A 103 -2.52 -9.29 -8.90
C LEU A 103 -3.76 -8.92 -8.06
N LEU A 104 -4.92 -8.72 -8.69
CA LEU A 104 -6.21 -8.48 -8.03
C LEU A 104 -6.67 -9.71 -7.21
N LYS A 105 -6.62 -10.90 -7.82
CA LYS A 105 -6.99 -12.18 -7.18
C LYS A 105 -6.21 -12.42 -5.89
N HIS A 106 -4.92 -12.07 -5.88
CA HIS A 106 -4.04 -12.24 -4.72
C HIS A 106 -4.08 -11.05 -3.76
N ASN A 107 -5.02 -10.11 -3.92
CA ASN A 107 -5.15 -8.89 -3.11
C ASN A 107 -3.86 -8.09 -3.02
N ILE A 108 -3.10 -8.03 -4.14
CA ILE A 108 -1.89 -7.23 -4.27
C ILE A 108 -2.26 -5.80 -4.63
N ILE A 109 -3.20 -5.64 -5.56
CA ILE A 109 -3.72 -4.35 -6.00
C ILE A 109 -5.24 -4.35 -5.86
N LYS A 110 -5.84 -3.16 -5.85
CA LYS A 110 -7.29 -2.95 -5.97
C LYS A 110 -7.58 -2.13 -7.22
N LYS A 111 -8.79 -2.26 -7.76
CA LYS A 111 -9.28 -1.44 -8.87
C LYS A 111 -10.53 -0.68 -8.44
N GLU A 112 -10.67 0.55 -8.93
CA GLU A 112 -11.82 1.41 -8.70
C GLU A 112 -12.27 2.06 -10.02
N LYS A 113 -13.51 2.55 -10.05
CA LYS A 113 -14.05 3.34 -11.17
C LYS A 113 -13.91 4.82 -10.85
N TYR A 114 -13.37 5.57 -11.80
CA TYR A 114 -13.30 7.03 -11.76
C TYR A 114 -13.89 7.58 -13.05
N GLY A 115 -15.15 8.00 -12.97
CA GLY A 115 -15.98 8.26 -14.14
C GLY A 115 -16.08 7.02 -15.03
N GLN A 116 -15.79 7.18 -16.34
CA GLN A 116 -15.76 6.08 -17.31
C GLN A 116 -14.51 5.19 -17.22
N TYR A 117 -13.50 5.60 -16.46
CA TYR A 117 -12.21 4.93 -16.44
C TYR A 117 -12.07 3.93 -15.30
N THR A 118 -11.18 2.94 -15.49
CA THR A 118 -10.75 2.02 -14.43
C THR A 118 -9.36 2.42 -13.99
N ILE A 119 -9.18 2.64 -12.69
CA ILE A 119 -7.93 3.03 -12.06
C ILE A 119 -7.47 1.96 -11.06
N TYR A 120 -6.17 1.87 -10.85
CA TYR A 120 -5.56 0.83 -10.00
C TYR A 120 -4.75 1.44 -8.87
N PHE A 121 -4.87 0.84 -7.68
CA PHE A 121 -4.13 1.24 -6.50
C PHE A 121 -3.41 0.03 -5.89
N PRO A 122 -2.24 0.23 -5.27
CA PRO A 122 -1.64 -0.82 -4.46
C PRO A 122 -2.55 -1.09 -3.26
N ILE A 123 -2.73 -2.36 -2.90
CA ILE A 123 -3.22 -2.70 -1.57
C ILE A 123 -2.04 -2.54 -0.63
N THR A 124 -1.82 -1.30 -0.19
CA THR A 124 -1.08 -1.03 1.04
C THR A 124 -1.89 -1.65 2.15
N SER A 125 -1.30 -2.60 2.82
CA SER A 125 -2.02 -3.32 3.83
C SER A 125 -2.52 -2.44 4.94
N SER A 126 -3.58 -2.95 5.55
CA SER A 126 -3.75 -2.99 7.00
C SER A 126 -2.49 -2.83 7.82
N THR A 127 -1.31 -3.34 7.41
CA THR A 127 -0.03 -3.23 8.11
C THR A 127 0.63 -1.88 7.95
N LYS A 128 0.59 -1.22 6.78
CA LYS A 128 1.02 0.19 6.66
C LYS A 128 -0.01 1.11 7.32
N ALA A 129 -1.30 0.78 7.25
CA ALA A 129 -2.32 1.43 8.07
C ALA A 129 -2.08 1.20 9.58
N ILE A 130 -1.71 -0.02 10.02
CA ILE A 130 -1.38 -0.39 11.41
C ILE A 130 -0.02 0.19 11.84
N GLU A 131 0.91 0.42 10.94
CA GLU A 131 2.23 0.99 11.19
C GLU A 131 2.15 2.51 11.23
N LEU A 132 1.39 3.13 10.33
CA LEU A 132 0.90 4.50 10.45
C LEU A 132 0.03 4.67 11.71
N PHE A 133 -0.76 3.67 12.09
CA PHE A 133 -1.56 3.62 13.33
C PHE A 133 -0.66 3.52 14.56
N LYS A 134 0.31 2.60 14.55
CA LYS A 134 1.33 2.44 15.59
C LYS A 134 2.15 3.70 15.73
N ASN A 135 2.45 4.42 14.65
CA ASN A 135 3.16 5.69 14.69
C ASN A 135 2.26 6.85 15.17
N GLN A 136 1.00 6.92 14.71
CA GLN A 136 0.02 7.94 15.14
C GLN A 136 -0.49 7.77 16.58
N PHE A 137 -0.52 6.53 17.07
CA PHE A 137 -1.02 6.15 18.39
C PHE A 137 0.07 5.47 19.23
N ALA A 138 1.34 5.59 18.87
CA ALA A 138 2.50 5.06 19.59
C ALA A 138 2.46 5.40 21.08
N LYS A 139 1.86 6.55 21.39
CA LYS A 139 1.73 7.08 22.75
C LYS A 139 0.62 6.44 23.58
N SER A 140 -0.35 5.72 22.97
CA SER A 140 -1.51 5.15 23.65
C SER A 140 -1.57 3.63 23.48
N LYS A 141 -0.92 2.92 24.40
CA LYS A 141 -0.94 1.45 24.51
C LYS A 141 -2.37 0.90 24.52
N THR A 142 -3.26 1.56 25.26
CA THR A 142 -4.67 1.17 25.43
C THR A 142 -5.47 1.27 24.13
N THR A 143 -5.27 2.31 23.30
CA THR A 143 -5.98 2.41 22.01
C THR A 143 -5.59 1.25 21.09
N LEU A 144 -4.31 0.84 21.12
CA LEU A 144 -3.79 -0.30 20.38
C LEU A 144 -4.40 -1.62 20.86
N GLU A 145 -4.54 -1.80 22.17
CA GLU A 145 -5.20 -2.98 22.76
C GLU A 145 -6.68 -3.07 22.36
N VAL A 146 -7.41 -1.95 22.37
CA VAL A 146 -8.81 -1.88 21.89
C VAL A 146 -8.91 -2.28 20.41
N LEU A 147 -8.07 -1.70 19.56
CA LEU A 147 -8.06 -2.02 18.13
C LEU A 147 -7.74 -3.51 17.88
N ASN A 148 -6.72 -4.04 18.56
CA ASN A 148 -6.34 -5.44 18.46
C ASN A 148 -7.47 -6.38 18.93
N THR A 149 -8.22 -5.97 19.96
CA THR A 149 -9.37 -6.73 20.45
C THR A 149 -10.49 -6.78 19.40
N ILE A 150 -10.82 -5.64 18.76
CA ILE A 150 -11.81 -5.59 17.66
C ILE A 150 -11.34 -6.42 16.46
N LYS A 151 -10.05 -6.40 16.16
CA LYS A 151 -9.45 -7.23 15.10
C LYS A 151 -9.57 -8.72 15.41
N LYS A 152 -9.35 -9.12 16.66
CA LYS A 152 -9.41 -10.51 17.12
C LYS A 152 -10.86 -11.02 17.17
N TYR A 153 -11.81 -10.16 17.51
CA TYR A 153 -13.22 -10.48 17.65
C TYR A 153 -14.11 -9.52 16.83
N PRO A 154 -14.23 -9.72 15.50
CA PRO A 154 -15.09 -8.89 14.66
C PRO A 154 -16.55 -8.93 15.14
N GLY A 155 -17.18 -7.75 15.23
CA GLY A 155 -18.56 -7.62 15.69
C GLY A 155 -18.72 -7.51 17.21
N ILE A 156 -17.61 -7.49 17.96
CA ILE A 156 -17.59 -7.24 19.40
C ILE A 156 -18.16 -5.85 19.73
N ASN A 157 -18.87 -5.74 20.85
CA ASN A 157 -19.42 -4.48 21.34
C ASN A 157 -18.53 -3.84 22.43
N SER A 158 -18.79 -2.57 22.75
CA SER A 158 -18.01 -1.80 23.73
C SER A 158 -18.03 -2.39 25.14
N ALA A 159 -19.14 -3.02 25.57
CA ALA A 159 -19.24 -3.64 26.88
C ALA A 159 -18.40 -4.92 26.98
N GLU A 160 -18.31 -5.69 25.89
CA GLU A 160 -17.45 -6.87 25.80
C GLU A 160 -15.98 -6.49 25.83
N ILE A 161 -15.57 -5.45 25.08
CA ILE A 161 -14.19 -4.94 25.11
C ILE A 161 -13.82 -4.47 26.53
N SER A 162 -14.72 -3.76 27.21
CA SER A 162 -14.54 -3.31 28.60
C SER A 162 -14.27 -4.48 29.56
N ARG A 163 -14.98 -5.60 29.40
CA ARG A 163 -14.73 -6.82 30.20
C ARG A 163 -13.40 -7.48 29.86
N ILE A 164 -13.07 -7.61 28.56
CA ILE A 164 -11.84 -8.28 28.12
C ILE A 164 -10.59 -7.52 28.58
N LEU A 165 -10.60 -6.19 28.47
CA LEU A 165 -9.46 -5.35 28.81
C LEU A 165 -9.46 -4.89 30.28
N ASN A 166 -10.51 -5.23 31.04
CA ASN A 166 -10.72 -4.77 32.41
C ASN A 166 -10.60 -3.24 32.57
N LEU A 167 -11.29 -2.50 31.69
CA LEU A 167 -11.27 -1.04 31.64
C LEU A 167 -12.67 -0.46 31.77
N SER A 168 -12.78 0.78 32.27
CA SER A 168 -14.07 1.46 32.42
C SER A 168 -14.75 1.70 31.07
N ARG A 169 -16.08 1.67 31.05
CA ARG A 169 -16.87 1.93 29.83
C ARG A 169 -16.55 3.29 29.19
N ASN A 170 -16.28 4.32 30.00
CA ASN A 170 -15.90 5.64 29.51
C ASN A 170 -14.53 5.64 28.83
N SER A 171 -13.55 4.93 29.39
CA SER A 171 -12.23 4.79 28.76
C SER A 171 -12.33 4.07 27.42
N ILE A 172 -13.04 2.94 27.36
CA ILE A 172 -13.25 2.21 26.10
C ILE A 172 -13.96 3.08 25.06
N LYS A 173 -15.00 3.80 25.45
CA LYS A 173 -15.71 4.71 24.55
C LYS A 173 -14.77 5.77 23.96
N HIS A 174 -13.97 6.43 24.80
CA HIS A 174 -12.98 7.41 24.34
C HIS A 174 -12.03 6.84 23.27
N HIS A 175 -11.52 5.62 23.48
CA HIS A 175 -10.64 4.98 22.52
C HIS A 175 -11.37 4.57 21.23
N ILE A 176 -12.61 4.09 21.32
CA ILE A 176 -13.46 3.75 20.17
C ILE A 176 -13.77 4.99 19.33
N ASP A 177 -14.15 6.10 19.96
CA ASP A 177 -14.49 7.34 19.27
C ASP A 177 -13.27 7.86 18.48
N LYS A 178 -12.08 7.82 19.09
CA LYS A 178 -10.82 8.19 18.44
C LYS A 178 -10.46 7.28 17.25
N LEU A 179 -10.84 6.00 17.32
CA LEU A 179 -10.67 5.02 16.24
C LEU A 179 -11.67 5.25 15.09
N LEU A 180 -12.91 5.60 15.42
CA LEU A 180 -13.98 5.91 14.46
C LEU A 180 -13.69 7.22 13.69
N GLU A 181 -13.29 8.28 14.40
CA GLU A 181 -12.93 9.58 13.81
C GLU A 181 -11.89 9.43 12.69
N ARG A 182 -10.91 8.55 12.92
CA ARG A 182 -9.83 8.27 11.99
C ARG A 182 -10.11 7.11 11.03
N ARG A 183 -11.34 6.58 11.03
CA ARG A 183 -11.83 5.52 10.13
C ARG A 183 -11.07 4.19 10.20
N PHE A 184 -10.41 3.90 11.32
CA PHE A 184 -9.73 2.61 11.56
C PHE A 184 -10.68 1.49 11.99
N ILE A 185 -11.86 1.88 12.47
CA ILE A 185 -12.97 0.97 12.73
C ILE A 185 -14.24 1.60 12.18
N ARG A 186 -15.26 0.77 12.01
CA ARG A 186 -16.62 1.19 11.70
C ARG A 186 -17.61 0.54 12.65
N LEU A 187 -18.76 1.17 12.78
CA LEU A 187 -19.86 0.72 13.62
C LEU A 187 -20.99 0.23 12.73
N GLU A 188 -21.49 -0.97 13.01
CA GLU A 188 -22.68 -1.53 12.35
C GLU A 188 -23.73 -1.81 13.42
N LYS A 189 -24.95 -1.34 13.19
CA LYS A 189 -26.05 -1.52 14.14
C LYS A 189 -26.77 -2.82 13.86
N ARG A 190 -26.75 -3.74 14.83
CA ARG A 190 -27.49 -5.01 14.75
C ARG A 190 -28.52 -5.04 15.88
N GLY A 191 -29.75 -4.64 15.55
CA GLY A 191 -30.82 -4.46 16.53
C GLY A 191 -30.52 -3.35 17.53
N ARG A 192 -30.46 -3.68 18.83
CA ARG A 192 -30.12 -2.75 19.92
C ARG A 192 -28.61 -2.67 20.21
N ILE A 193 -27.78 -3.47 19.53
CA ILE A 193 -26.36 -3.60 19.82
C ILE A 193 -25.55 -2.97 18.69
N ASN A 194 -24.54 -2.18 19.09
CA ASN A 194 -23.56 -1.61 18.17
C ASN A 194 -22.37 -2.57 18.08
N GLN A 195 -22.13 -3.11 16.88
CA GLN A 195 -21.04 -4.03 16.58
C GLN A 195 -19.88 -3.29 15.92
N LEU A 196 -18.65 -3.60 16.32
CA LEU A 196 -17.45 -2.93 15.85
C LEU A 196 -16.65 -3.82 14.91
N TYR A 197 -16.23 -3.25 13.78
CA TYR A 197 -15.45 -3.94 12.77
C TYR A 197 -14.24 -3.12 12.36
N ILE A 198 -13.15 -3.80 12.01
CA ILE A 198 -11.99 -3.12 11.43
C ILE A 198 -12.38 -2.51 10.08
N SER A 199 -11.98 -1.25 9.91
CA SER A 199 -12.10 -0.52 8.66
C SER A 199 -10.71 0.00 8.32
N TYR A 200 -10.24 -0.23 7.10
CA TYR A 200 -8.99 0.40 6.65
C TYR A 200 -9.38 1.58 5.74
N PRO A 201 -8.82 2.78 5.96
CA PRO A 201 -8.95 3.86 4.99
C PRO A 201 -8.30 3.49 3.65
#